data_AF-A0A835MXR9-F1
#
_entry.id   AF-A0A835MXR9-F1
#
_cell.length_a   1.000
_cell.length_b   1.000
_cell.length_c   1.000
_cell.angle_alpha   90.00
_cell.angle_beta   90.00
_cell.angle_gamma   90.00
#
_symmetry.space_group_name_H-M   'P 1'
#
loop_
_entity.id
_entity.type
_entity.pdbx_description
1 polymer ?
#
loop_
_entity_poly.entity_id
_entity_poly.type
_entity_poly.pdbx_seq_one_letter_code
_entity_poly.pdbx_strand_id
1 'polypeptide(L)'
;MVPYYLLDFHVMHVPLVGGWADLMAPQEQVALDPSSPALDTMWRQDMFFILFVTRLGITILWAGSNITGNPAIWSYEVQEVGLVSFSLLLFFGHIWYGLFKDVFDGIDPCLGAEECSKRKKQAWKL
;
A
#
# COMPACT_ATOMS: atom_id res chain seq x y z
N MET A 1 5.01 -25.06 1.36
CA MET A 1 5.25 -23.61 1.43
C MET A 1 4.37 -23.09 2.55
N VAL A 2 4.97 -22.58 3.62
CA VAL A 2 4.19 -22.27 4.81
C VAL A 2 3.53 -20.88 4.64
N PRO A 3 2.22 -20.73 4.90
CA PRO A 3 1.45 -19.52 4.60
C PRO A 3 1.98 -18.20 5.18
N TYR A 4 2.84 -18.25 6.20
CA TYR A 4 3.37 -17.04 6.85
C TYR A 4 4.28 -16.21 5.94
N TYR A 5 5.18 -16.82 5.17
CA TYR A 5 6.10 -16.07 4.29
C TYR A 5 5.36 -15.33 3.16
N LEU A 6 4.24 -15.89 2.68
CA LEU A 6 3.45 -15.26 1.63
C LEU A 6 2.72 -14.01 2.16
N LEU A 7 2.21 -14.09 3.39
CA LEU A 7 1.54 -13.00 4.07
C LEU A 7 2.53 -11.85 4.37
N ASP A 8 3.72 -12.17 4.90
CA ASP A 8 4.76 -11.17 5.16
C ASP A 8 5.19 -10.43 3.89
N PHE A 9 5.39 -11.17 2.79
CA PHE A 9 5.68 -10.56 1.49
C PHE A 9 4.57 -9.63 1.03
N HIS A 10 3.30 -10.06 1.11
CA HIS A 10 2.17 -9.24 0.69
C HIS A 10 2.03 -7.98 1.55
N VAL A 11 2.22 -8.10 2.86
CA VAL A 11 2.09 -6.97 3.79
C VAL A 11 3.21 -5.93 3.61
N MET A 12 4.36 -6.32 3.06
CA MET A 12 5.43 -5.39 2.64
C MET A 12 5.25 -4.88 1.21
N HIS A 13 4.71 -5.70 0.31
CA HIS A 13 4.52 -5.34 -1.09
C HIS A 13 3.41 -4.30 -1.28
N VAL A 14 2.29 -4.42 -0.56
CA VAL A 14 1.16 -3.47 -0.64
C VAL A 14 1.57 -2.02 -0.30
N PRO A 15 2.24 -1.73 0.83
CA PRO A 15 2.69 -0.37 1.12
C PRO A 15 3.81 0.11 0.18
N LEU A 16 4.62 -0.79 -0.39
CA LEU A 16 5.62 -0.40 -1.39
C LEU A 16 4.96 0.08 -2.69
N VAL A 17 3.96 -0.66 -3.19
CA VAL A 17 3.18 -0.26 -4.37
C VAL A 17 2.36 1.00 -4.08
N GLY A 18 1.81 1.11 -2.87
CA GLY A 18 1.12 2.32 -2.41
C GLY A 18 2.04 3.54 -2.36
N GLY A 19 3.27 3.38 -1.85
CA GLY A 19 4.30 4.44 -1.85
C GLY A 19 4.79 4.80 -3.26
N TRP A 20 4.88 3.84 -4.18
CA TRP A 20 5.16 4.15 -5.59
C TRP A 20 4.04 4.99 -6.21
N ALA A 21 2.77 4.61 -5.99
CA ALA A 21 1.63 5.37 -6.48
C ALA A 21 1.59 6.80 -5.91
N ASP A 22 1.97 6.96 -4.63
CA ASP A 22 2.06 8.24 -3.94
C ASP A 22 3.17 9.15 -4.49
N LEU A 23 4.28 8.60 -4.97
CA LEU A 23 5.32 9.38 -5.65
C LEU A 23 4.93 9.73 -7.10
N MET A 24 4.13 8.88 -7.74
CA MET A 24 3.71 9.08 -9.13
C MET A 24 2.71 10.22 -9.31
N ALA A 25 1.76 10.38 -8.39
CA ALA A 25 0.71 11.40 -8.56
C ALA A 25 1.23 12.86 -8.48
N PRO A 26 2.06 13.25 -7.49
CA PRO A 26 2.57 14.62 -7.38
C PRO A 26 3.54 14.98 -8.50
N GLN A 27 4.38 14.04 -8.94
CA GLN A 27 5.33 14.34 -10.03
C GLN A 27 4.61 14.58 -11.36
N GLU A 28 3.52 13.85 -11.61
CA GLU A 28 2.69 14.08 -12.79
C GLU A 28 1.90 15.39 -12.67
N GLN A 29 1.38 15.73 -11.49
CA GLN A 29 0.68 17.00 -11.27
C GLN A 29 1.55 18.23 -11.50
N VAL A 30 2.81 18.20 -11.05
CA VAL A 30 3.74 19.33 -11.22
C VAL A 30 4.19 19.47 -12.69
N ALA A 31 4.25 18.35 -13.43
CA ALA A 31 4.62 18.33 -14.84
C ALA A 31 3.45 18.62 -15.79
N LEU A 32 2.21 18.45 -15.34
CA LEU A 32 1.00 18.63 -16.15
C LEU A 32 0.81 20.12 -16.51
N ASP A 33 0.73 20.41 -17.82
CA ASP A 33 0.29 21.72 -18.30
C ASP A 33 -1.20 21.67 -18.71
N PRO A 34 -2.09 22.32 -17.94
CA PRO A 34 -3.53 22.34 -18.23
C PRO A 34 -3.94 23.42 -19.24
N SER A 35 -3.02 24.22 -19.77
CA SER A 35 -3.35 25.42 -20.54
C SER A 35 -3.97 25.15 -21.92
N SER A 36 -3.70 23.99 -22.53
CA SER A 36 -4.10 23.67 -23.91
C SER A 36 -4.64 22.24 -24.08
N PRO A 37 -5.71 21.84 -23.37
CA PRO A 37 -6.15 20.43 -23.26
C PRO A 37 -6.67 19.81 -24.58
N ALA A 38 -6.97 20.62 -25.60
CA ALA A 38 -7.40 20.14 -26.91
C ALA A 38 -6.23 19.76 -27.83
N LEU A 39 -5.06 20.38 -27.64
CA LEU A 39 -3.88 20.21 -28.49
C LEU A 39 -2.81 19.39 -27.78
N ASP A 40 -2.63 19.65 -26.48
CA ASP A 40 -1.71 18.94 -25.61
C ASP A 40 -2.50 18.26 -24.49
N THR A 41 -2.72 16.98 -24.70
CA THR A 41 -3.59 16.13 -23.88
C THR A 41 -2.72 15.35 -22.92
N MET A 42 -3.28 14.87 -21.81
CA MET A 42 -2.53 14.13 -20.78
C MET A 42 -1.72 12.95 -21.35
N TRP A 43 -2.23 12.26 -22.37
CA TRP A 43 -1.51 11.16 -23.04
C TRP A 43 -0.34 11.60 -23.92
N ARG A 44 -0.33 12.85 -24.40
CA ARG A 44 0.79 13.47 -25.15
C ARG A 44 1.90 13.95 -24.21
N GLN A 45 1.55 14.22 -22.96
CA GLN A 45 2.46 14.70 -21.92
C GLN A 45 3.06 13.55 -21.09
N ASP A 46 2.95 12.31 -21.56
CA ASP A 46 3.48 11.11 -20.88
C ASP A 46 2.93 10.91 -19.45
N MET A 47 1.72 11.38 -19.18
CA MET A 47 1.07 11.22 -17.89
C MET A 47 0.44 9.82 -17.77
N PHE A 48 0.84 9.01 -16.79
CA PHE A 48 0.40 7.63 -16.66
C PHE A 48 -0.66 7.45 -15.55
N PHE A 49 -0.35 7.89 -14.33
CA PHE A 49 -1.15 7.63 -13.14
C PHE A 49 -2.42 8.49 -13.10
N ILE A 50 -2.32 9.76 -13.46
CA ILE A 50 -3.44 10.71 -13.45
C ILE A 50 -4.54 10.35 -14.47
N LEU A 51 -4.21 9.59 -15.52
CA LEU A 51 -5.20 9.01 -16.45
C LEU A 51 -6.09 7.95 -15.78
N PHE A 52 -5.55 7.17 -14.83
CA PHE A 52 -6.33 6.21 -14.07
C PHE A 52 -7.21 6.89 -13.03
N VAL A 53 -6.68 7.92 -12.36
CA VAL A 53 -7.40 8.67 -11.34
C VAL A 53 -8.57 9.47 -11.94
N THR A 54 -8.33 10.16 -13.06
CA THR A 54 -9.40 10.86 -13.82
C THR A 54 -10.51 9.93 -14.28
N ARG A 55 -10.18 8.70 -14.66
CA ARG A 55 -11.18 7.70 -15.08
C ARG A 55 -12.09 7.25 -13.92
N LEU A 56 -11.63 7.32 -12.68
CA LEU A 56 -12.44 7.05 -11.49
C LEU A 56 -13.31 8.25 -11.08
N GLY A 57 -13.28 9.35 -11.84
CA GLY A 57 -14.10 10.54 -11.60
C GLY A 57 -13.47 11.56 -10.65
N ILE A 58 -12.20 11.38 -10.30
CA ILE A 58 -11.41 12.33 -9.50
C ILE A 58 -10.75 13.30 -10.47
N THR A 59 -11.26 14.53 -10.54
CA THR A 59 -10.86 15.53 -11.55
C THR A 59 -10.52 16.90 -10.99
N ILE A 60 -10.56 17.07 -9.66
CA ILE A 60 -10.43 18.38 -9.00
C ILE A 60 -9.15 18.48 -8.15
N LEU A 61 -8.50 19.64 -8.22
CA LEU A 61 -7.46 20.08 -7.28
C LEU A 61 -8.14 20.75 -6.07
N TRP A 62 -7.47 20.80 -4.92
CA TRP A 62 -8.00 21.50 -3.75
C TRP A 62 -8.09 23.01 -3.96
N ALA A 63 -7.19 23.55 -4.79
CA ALA A 63 -7.17 24.94 -5.23
C ALA A 63 -8.04 25.24 -6.49
N GLY A 64 -8.67 24.24 -7.09
CA GLY A 64 -9.38 24.35 -8.38
C GLY A 64 -10.89 24.18 -8.24
N SER A 65 -11.66 25.19 -8.62
CA SER A 65 -13.12 25.17 -8.59
C SER A 65 -13.76 24.02 -9.38
N ASN A 66 -14.93 23.65 -8.87
CA ASN A 66 -15.77 22.52 -9.22
C ASN A 66 -16.52 22.72 -10.55
N ILE A 67 -16.32 21.82 -11.53
CA ILE A 67 -17.11 21.80 -12.77
C ILE A 67 -18.29 20.80 -12.66
N THR A 68 -18.32 19.93 -11.63
CA THR A 68 -19.23 18.76 -11.62
C THR A 68 -19.96 18.47 -10.29
N GLY A 69 -19.78 19.27 -9.24
CA GLY A 69 -20.44 19.03 -7.94
C GLY A 69 -19.69 18.07 -6.99
N ASN A 70 -18.46 17.65 -7.28
CA ASN A 70 -17.75 16.67 -6.44
C ASN A 70 -17.23 17.30 -5.13
N PRO A 71 -17.33 16.61 -3.97
CA PRO A 71 -16.85 17.15 -2.71
C PRO A 71 -15.32 17.20 -2.68
N ALA A 72 -14.75 18.26 -2.08
CA ALA A 72 -13.30 18.50 -1.98
C ALA A 72 -12.51 17.39 -1.28
N ILE A 73 -13.18 16.45 -0.61
CA ILE A 73 -12.58 15.24 -0.02
C ILE A 73 -12.17 14.20 -1.09
N TRP A 74 -12.69 14.31 -2.31
CA TRP A 74 -12.30 13.47 -3.45
C TRP A 74 -11.43 14.24 -4.44
N SER A 75 -10.53 15.10 -3.93
CA SER A 75 -9.49 15.74 -4.74
C SER A 75 -8.28 14.82 -4.90
N TYR A 76 -7.43 15.09 -5.89
CA TYR A 76 -6.20 14.33 -6.09
C TYR A 76 -5.29 14.37 -4.85
N GLU A 77 -5.18 15.54 -4.23
CA GLU A 77 -4.36 15.77 -3.03
C GLU A 77 -4.86 14.93 -1.83
N VAL A 78 -6.17 14.79 -1.68
CA VAL A 78 -6.73 13.98 -0.58
C VAL A 78 -6.53 12.47 -0.84
N GLN A 79 -6.56 12.05 -2.11
CA GLN A 79 -6.19 10.68 -2.49
C GLN A 79 -4.73 10.37 -2.17
N GLU A 80 -3.81 11.29 -2.46
CA GLU A 80 -2.38 11.17 -2.12
C GLU A 80 -2.20 11.03 -0.61
N VAL A 81 -2.79 11.96 0.16
CA VAL A 81 -2.74 11.90 1.63
C VAL A 81 -3.34 10.59 2.17
N GLY A 82 -4.36 10.03 1.53
CA GLY A 82 -4.92 8.73 1.87
C GLY A 82 -3.96 7.57 1.61
N LEU A 83 -3.35 7.53 0.42
CA LEU A 83 -2.42 6.48 0.00
C LEU A 83 -1.11 6.50 0.80
N VAL A 84 -0.54 7.68 1.07
CA VAL A 84 0.66 7.81 1.92
C VAL A 84 0.36 7.36 3.34
N SER A 85 -0.77 7.80 3.92
CA SER A 85 -1.14 7.45 5.29
C SER A 85 -1.38 5.95 5.45
N PHE A 86 -2.07 5.33 4.48
CA PHE A 86 -2.30 3.89 4.45
C PHE A 86 -1.00 3.10 4.27
N SER A 87 -0.11 3.54 3.38
CA SER A 87 1.18 2.88 3.12
C SER A 87 2.10 2.96 4.35
N LEU A 88 2.16 4.13 5.02
CA LEU A 88 2.92 4.29 6.26
C LEU A 88 2.37 3.43 7.38
N LEU A 89 1.05 3.37 7.55
CA LEU A 89 0.41 2.56 8.59
C LEU A 89 0.78 1.08 8.43
N LEU A 90 0.71 0.55 7.21
CA LEU A 90 1.07 -0.85 6.94
C LEU A 90 2.57 -1.11 7.09
N PHE A 91 3.42 -0.15 6.68
CA PHE A 91 4.87 -0.27 6.83
C PHE A 91 5.30 -0.30 8.30
N PHE A 92 4.83 0.65 9.11
CA PHE A 92 5.09 0.64 10.55
C PHE A 92 4.40 -0.53 11.25
N GLY A 93 3.22 -0.94 10.79
CA GLY A 93 2.53 -2.13 11.25
C GLY A 93 3.36 -3.40 11.04
N HIS A 94 4.03 -3.54 9.89
CA HIS A 94 4.92 -4.67 9.64
C HIS A 94 6.18 -4.65 10.51
N ILE A 95 6.81 -3.48 10.68
CA ILE A 95 7.97 -3.36 11.56
C ILE A 95 7.59 -3.67 13.01
N TRP A 96 6.46 -3.14 13.48
CA TRP A 96 5.91 -3.44 14.80
C TRP A 96 5.65 -4.94 14.96
N TYR A 97 4.95 -5.56 14.00
CA TYR A 97 4.69 -7.00 14.02
C TYR A 97 5.99 -7.79 14.07
N GLY A 98 6.99 -7.47 13.24
CA GLY A 98 8.29 -8.14 13.24
C GLY A 98 9.05 -8.02 14.57
N LEU A 99 8.99 -6.86 15.24
CA LEU A 99 9.67 -6.63 16.52
C LEU A 99 8.99 -7.34 17.70
N PHE A 100 7.65 -7.40 17.71
CA PHE A 100 6.89 -7.99 18.81
C PHE A 100 6.36 -9.39 18.53
N LYS A 101 6.67 -9.96 17.35
CA LYS A 101 6.25 -11.32 16.97
C LYS A 101 6.58 -12.32 18.06
N ASP A 102 7.81 -12.31 18.55
CA ASP A 102 8.29 -13.30 19.55
C ASP A 102 7.66 -13.10 20.94
N VAL A 103 7.16 -11.90 21.23
CA VAL A 103 6.47 -11.58 22.49
C VAL A 103 5.01 -12.07 22.47
N PHE A 104 4.35 -12.00 21.31
CA PHE A 104 2.93 -12.31 21.16
C PHE A 104 2.63 -13.70 20.56
N ASP A 105 3.55 -14.30 19.80
CA ASP A 105 3.48 -15.73 19.42
C ASP A 105 3.70 -16.65 20.62
N GLY A 106 4.03 -16.07 21.78
CA GLY A 106 3.90 -16.68 23.09
C GLY A 106 4.49 -18.07 23.14
N ILE A 107 5.83 -18.18 23.09
CA ILE A 107 6.56 -19.43 23.29
C ILE A 107 5.98 -20.56 22.42
N ASP A 108 6.58 -20.78 21.25
CA ASP A 108 6.37 -22.02 20.49
C ASP A 108 6.24 -23.20 21.47
N PRO A 109 5.13 -23.98 21.52
CA PRO A 109 5.05 -25.16 22.39
C PRO A 109 6.09 -26.24 22.01
N CYS A 110 6.90 -25.96 20.98
CA CYS A 110 8.10 -26.66 20.57
C CYS A 110 9.40 -25.88 20.88
N LEU A 111 9.46 -25.07 21.93
CA LEU A 111 10.67 -24.38 22.40
C LEU A 111 11.77 -25.29 22.97
N GLY A 112 11.70 -26.59 22.64
CA GLY A 112 12.86 -27.35 22.21
C GLY A 112 12.44 -28.21 21.01
N ALA A 113 13.01 -27.98 19.83
CA ALA A 113 12.86 -28.91 18.69
C ALA A 113 13.20 -30.36 19.10
N GLU A 114 14.06 -30.51 20.10
CA GLU A 114 14.42 -31.75 20.76
C GLU A 114 13.26 -32.40 21.54
N GLU A 115 12.42 -31.62 22.22
CA GLU A 115 11.29 -32.10 23.02
C GLU A 115 10.10 -32.54 22.16
N CYS A 116 9.84 -31.82 21.06
CA CYS A 116 8.81 -32.19 20.09
C CYS A 116 9.18 -33.49 19.34
N SER A 117 10.47 -33.68 19.02
CA SER A 117 11.02 -34.92 18.46
C SER A 117 10.88 -36.10 19.44
N LYS A 118 11.19 -35.90 20.73
CA LYS A 118 11.06 -36.93 21.78
C LYS A 118 9.61 -37.38 21.99
N ARG A 119 8.64 -36.46 22.05
CA ARG A 119 7.22 -36.79 22.17
C ARG A 119 6.67 -37.55 20.96
N LYS A 120 7.06 -37.16 19.73
CA LYS A 120 6.72 -37.96 18.53
C LYS A 120 7.27 -39.37 18.65
N LYS A 121 8.54 -39.56 19.04
CA LYS A 121 9.12 -40.91 19.20
C LYS A 121 8.46 -41.76 20.29
N GLN A 122 7.92 -41.16 21.35
CA GLN A 122 7.12 -41.89 22.36
C GLN A 122 5.72 -42.24 21.87
N ALA A 123 5.08 -41.38 21.07
CA ALA A 123 3.75 -41.63 20.52
C ALA A 123 3.72 -42.80 19.51
N TRP A 124 4.83 -43.05 18.80
CA TRP A 124 5.00 -44.18 17.87
C TRP A 124 5.53 -45.47 18.53
N LYS A 125 5.55 -45.54 19.87
CA LYS A 125 5.95 -46.74 20.64
C LYS A 125 4.77 -47.49 21.29
N LEU A 126 3.53 -47.14 20.95
CA LEU A 126 2.34 -47.96 21.16
C LEU A 126 2.12 -48.84 19.93
#